data_AF-A0AAV5YG10-F1
#
_entry.id   AF-A0AAV5YG10-F1
#
_cell.length_a   1.000
_cell.length_b   1.000
_cell.length_c   1.000
_cell.angle_alpha   90.00
_cell.angle_beta   90.00
_cell.angle_gamma   90.00
#
_symmetry.space_group_name_H-M   'P 1'
#
loop_
_entity.id
_entity.type
_entity.pdbx_description
1 polymer ?
#
loop_
_entity_poly.entity_id
_entity_poly.type
_entity_poly.pdbx_seq_one_letter_code
_entity_poly.pdbx_strand_id
1 'polypeptide(L)'
;MDARDLFLEQHAAVHTAAVGGNKASLAERTFAGLTDAQMRVRPREDLNSLAWLMWHIARAEDIMVNTLVAGRSQVFDEAWARKLGITRRDFGIGMTSAEVTELSGQIDPAALRAYRDAVGLRTRDVVSSFGDADWKGTIGEANVQRAAADGGFGARVEALSKGFGGRPKGAVLSGIALMHSAGHMGEGATVRTAGGFGTGI
;
A
#
# COMPACT_ATOMS: atom_id res chain seq x y z
N MET A 1 -7.86 12.59 22.43
CA MET A 1 -7.23 12.02 21.22
C MET A 1 -5.89 11.47 21.64
N ASP A 2 -5.77 10.15 21.69
CA ASP A 2 -4.50 9.48 21.93
C ASP A 2 -3.76 9.21 20.60
N ALA A 3 -2.63 8.49 20.65
CA ALA A 3 -1.84 8.16 19.45
C ALA A 3 -2.62 7.28 18.45
N ARG A 4 -3.52 6.42 18.95
CA ARG A 4 -4.36 5.56 18.11
C ARG A 4 -5.38 6.39 17.37
N ASP A 5 -6.10 7.27 18.07
CA ASP A 5 -7.09 8.16 17.47
C ASP A 5 -6.46 9.03 16.38
N LEU A 6 -5.30 9.66 16.69
CA LEU A 6 -4.58 10.50 15.74
C LEU A 6 -4.12 9.70 14.52
N PHE A 7 -3.57 8.50 14.72
CA PHE A 7 -3.18 7.64 13.60
C PHE A 7 -4.38 7.29 12.71
N LEU A 8 -5.52 6.91 13.30
CA LEU A 8 -6.71 6.52 12.54
C LEU A 8 -7.33 7.70 11.77
N GLU A 9 -7.23 8.91 12.29
CA GLU A 9 -7.61 10.14 11.58
C GLU A 9 -6.69 10.41 10.38
N GLN A 10 -5.37 10.33 10.58
CA GLN A 10 -4.40 10.50 9.49
C GLN A 10 -4.49 9.40 8.43
N HIS A 11 -4.74 8.16 8.84
CA HIS A 11 -4.95 7.02 7.96
C HIS A 11 -6.18 7.21 7.07
N ALA A 12 -7.26 7.76 7.64
CA ALA A 12 -8.47 8.11 6.89
C ALA A 12 -8.20 9.19 5.82
N ALA A 13 -7.24 10.09 6.03
CA ALA A 13 -6.89 11.12 5.05
C ALA A 13 -6.15 10.57 3.81
N VAL A 14 -5.59 9.35 3.87
CA VAL A 14 -4.88 8.70 2.76
C VAL A 14 -5.58 7.44 2.24
N HIS A 15 -6.84 7.22 2.65
CA HIS A 15 -7.69 6.10 2.24
C HIS A 15 -9.04 6.57 1.72
N THR A 16 -9.75 5.69 1.02
CA THR A 16 -11.08 5.97 0.47
C THR A 16 -12.10 6.26 1.58
N ALA A 17 -13.22 6.86 1.21
CA ALA A 17 -14.34 7.07 2.11
C ALA A 17 -14.91 5.75 2.65
N ALA A 18 -14.79 4.64 1.91
CA ALA A 18 -15.21 3.31 2.36
C ALA A 18 -14.38 2.80 3.56
N VAL A 19 -13.13 3.23 3.68
CA VAL A 19 -12.22 2.83 4.77
C VAL A 19 -12.19 3.86 5.90
N GLY A 20 -12.07 5.13 5.55
CA GLY A 20 -11.83 6.22 6.50
C GLY A 20 -13.01 7.15 6.74
N GLY A 21 -14.11 7.02 5.98
CA GLY A 21 -15.27 7.92 6.04
C GLY A 21 -15.05 9.31 5.44
N ASN A 22 -13.81 9.67 5.07
CA ASN A 22 -13.46 10.99 4.56
C ASN A 22 -13.59 11.07 3.04
N LYS A 23 -14.66 11.70 2.55
CA LYS A 23 -14.91 11.93 1.12
C LYS A 23 -13.97 12.96 0.46
N ALA A 24 -13.21 13.70 1.26
CA ALA A 24 -12.25 14.69 0.76
C ALA A 24 -10.79 14.22 0.88
N SER A 25 -10.57 12.94 1.13
CA SER A 25 -9.24 12.35 1.35
C SER A 25 -8.33 12.48 0.13
N LEU A 26 -7.02 12.35 0.35
CA LEU A 26 -6.04 12.29 -0.74
C LEU A 26 -6.30 11.10 -1.65
N ALA A 27 -6.79 9.97 -1.13
CA ALA A 27 -7.11 8.81 -1.95
C ALA A 27 -8.26 9.08 -2.91
N GLU A 28 -9.34 9.74 -2.46
CA GLU A 28 -10.45 10.13 -3.34
C GLU A 28 -9.95 11.09 -4.43
N ARG A 29 -9.19 12.11 -4.03
CA ARG A 29 -8.60 13.08 -4.97
C ARG A 29 -7.69 12.44 -6.02
N THR A 30 -6.93 11.42 -5.64
CA THR A 30 -5.98 10.77 -6.53
C THR A 30 -6.64 9.68 -7.38
N PHE A 31 -7.54 8.86 -6.83
CA PHE A 31 -7.98 7.65 -7.51
C PHE A 31 -9.46 7.63 -7.93
N ALA A 32 -10.30 8.57 -7.46
CA ALA A 32 -11.71 8.61 -7.87
C ALA A 32 -11.88 9.11 -9.31
N GLY A 33 -13.00 8.71 -9.92
CA GLY A 33 -13.44 9.16 -11.24
C GLY A 33 -12.58 8.71 -12.43
N LEU A 34 -11.62 7.81 -12.21
CA LEU A 34 -10.76 7.28 -13.28
C LEU A 34 -11.38 6.04 -13.92
N THR A 35 -11.42 6.04 -15.25
CA THR A 35 -11.66 4.83 -16.04
C THR A 35 -10.50 3.84 -15.90
N ASP A 36 -10.77 2.57 -16.21
CA ASP A 36 -9.75 1.53 -16.22
C ASP A 36 -8.60 1.87 -17.18
N ALA A 37 -8.91 2.43 -18.36
CA ALA A 37 -7.89 2.87 -19.30
C ALA A 37 -6.96 3.93 -18.66
N GLN A 38 -7.53 4.95 -18.02
CA GLN A 38 -6.75 6.00 -17.34
C GLN A 38 -5.92 5.48 -16.17
N MET A 39 -6.41 4.49 -15.42
CA MET A 39 -5.64 3.83 -14.36
C MET A 39 -4.35 3.20 -14.89
N ARG A 40 -4.37 2.70 -16.13
CA ARG A 40 -3.24 1.99 -16.74
C ARG A 40 -2.26 2.91 -17.48
N VAL A 41 -2.65 4.14 -17.80
CA VAL A 41 -1.81 5.05 -18.60
C VAL A 41 -0.50 5.36 -17.87
N ARG A 42 0.58 5.35 -18.64
CA ARG A 42 1.89 5.88 -18.29
C ARG A 42 2.17 7.09 -19.17
N PRO A 43 1.94 8.33 -18.71
CA PRO A 43 2.10 9.52 -19.54
C PRO A 43 3.51 9.68 -20.12
N ARG A 44 4.50 9.10 -19.44
CA ARG A 44 5.86 8.88 -19.93
C ARG A 44 6.34 7.49 -19.48
N GLU A 45 7.24 6.90 -20.25
CA GLU A 45 7.80 5.56 -19.96
C GLU A 45 8.68 5.48 -18.71
N ASP A 46 9.04 6.61 -18.10
CA ASP A 46 9.76 6.68 -16.82
C ASP A 46 8.81 6.89 -15.62
N LEU A 47 7.52 7.09 -15.86
CA LEU A 47 6.52 7.26 -14.80
C LEU A 47 5.77 5.96 -14.53
N ASN A 48 5.38 5.76 -13.27
CA ASN A 48 4.46 4.69 -12.88
C ASN A 48 3.03 5.04 -13.28
N SER A 49 2.21 4.03 -13.59
CA SER A 49 0.77 4.21 -13.79
C SER A 49 0.04 4.39 -12.46
N LEU A 50 -1.19 4.90 -12.49
CA LEU A 50 -2.04 5.00 -11.30
C LEU A 50 -2.40 3.62 -10.73
N ALA A 51 -2.53 2.61 -11.59
CA ALA A 51 -2.70 1.21 -11.19
C ALA A 51 -1.47 0.69 -10.44
N TRP A 52 -0.26 0.93 -10.96
CA TRP A 52 0.97 0.52 -10.28
C TRP A 52 1.11 1.23 -8.93
N LEU A 53 0.84 2.55 -8.87
CA LEU A 53 0.92 3.31 -7.61
C LEU A 53 -0.06 2.77 -6.56
N MET A 54 -1.34 2.57 -6.91
CA MET A 54 -2.32 2.01 -5.96
C MET A 54 -1.91 0.61 -5.47
N TRP A 55 -1.45 -0.25 -6.38
CA TRP A 55 -0.96 -1.59 -6.05
C TRP A 55 0.27 -1.55 -5.14
N HIS A 56 1.25 -0.71 -5.47
CA HIS A 56 2.47 -0.53 -4.70
C HIS A 56 2.17 -0.13 -3.26
N ILE A 57 1.31 0.88 -3.07
CA ILE A 57 0.93 1.33 -1.73
C ILE A 57 0.17 0.23 -0.99
N ALA A 58 -0.78 -0.45 -1.63
CA ALA A 58 -1.54 -1.53 -1.01
C ALA A 58 -0.67 -2.74 -0.61
N ARG A 59 0.28 -3.15 -1.45
CA ARG A 59 1.21 -4.25 -1.14
C ARG A 59 2.18 -3.88 -0.04
N ALA A 60 2.76 -2.67 -0.07
CA ALA A 60 3.65 -2.20 0.98
C ALA A 60 2.93 -2.13 2.34
N GLU A 61 1.73 -1.54 2.38
CA GLU A 61 0.94 -1.49 3.60
C GLU A 61 0.57 -2.89 4.11
N ASP A 62 0.14 -3.80 3.23
CA ASP A 62 -0.22 -5.16 3.62
C ASP A 62 0.97 -5.91 4.23
N ILE A 63 2.12 -5.95 3.55
CA ILE A 63 3.31 -6.66 4.04
C ILE A 63 3.81 -6.07 5.36
N MET A 64 3.97 -4.74 5.42
CA MET A 64 4.62 -4.11 6.56
C MET A 64 3.68 -4.03 7.77
N VAL A 65 2.39 -3.73 7.57
CA VAL A 65 1.44 -3.65 8.67
C VAL A 65 1.02 -5.04 9.15
N ASN A 66 0.55 -5.91 8.26
CA ASN A 66 0.08 -7.23 8.68
C ASN A 66 1.23 -8.11 9.14
N THR A 67 2.26 -8.27 8.31
CA THR A 67 3.31 -9.25 8.61
C THR A 67 4.33 -8.70 9.60
N LEU A 68 4.93 -7.53 9.33
CA LEU A 68 6.02 -7.02 10.18
C LEU A 68 5.52 -6.49 11.52
N VAL A 69 4.54 -5.59 11.48
CA VAL A 69 4.06 -4.87 12.65
C VAL A 69 3.12 -5.73 13.50
N ALA A 70 2.14 -6.39 12.88
CA ALA A 70 1.12 -7.16 13.59
C ALA A 70 1.44 -8.66 13.74
N GLY A 71 2.41 -9.20 12.98
CA GLY A 71 2.72 -10.64 13.02
C GLY A 71 1.58 -11.53 12.51
N ARG A 72 0.76 -11.03 11.59
CA ARG A 72 -0.40 -11.71 10.98
C ARG A 72 -0.12 -12.07 9.52
N SER A 73 -0.96 -12.94 8.97
CA SER A 73 -0.98 -13.19 7.53
C SER A 73 -1.44 -11.96 6.77
N GLN A 74 -0.87 -11.79 5.58
CA GLN A 74 -1.24 -10.75 4.63
C GLN A 74 -2.71 -10.89 4.20
N VAL A 75 -3.30 -9.79 3.75
CA VAL A 75 -4.60 -9.82 3.05
C VAL A 75 -4.42 -10.48 1.69
N PHE A 76 -3.29 -10.27 1.02
CA PHE A 76 -2.97 -10.89 -0.25
C PHE A 76 -2.75 -12.41 -0.14
N ASP A 77 -3.76 -13.16 -0.56
CA ASP A 77 -3.75 -14.62 -0.67
C ASP A 77 -3.95 -15.07 -2.13
N GLU A 78 -4.09 -16.38 -2.36
CA GLU A 78 -4.33 -16.92 -3.70
C GLU A 78 -5.64 -16.43 -4.34
N ALA A 79 -6.66 -16.12 -3.53
CA ALA A 79 -7.92 -15.62 -4.05
C ALA A 79 -7.77 -14.18 -4.55
N TRP A 80 -7.02 -13.34 -3.82
CA TRP A 80 -6.66 -12.01 -4.27
C TRP A 80 -5.73 -12.01 -5.47
N ALA A 81 -4.72 -12.89 -5.49
CA ALA A 81 -3.84 -13.05 -6.65
C ALA A 81 -4.64 -13.33 -7.94
N ARG A 82 -5.62 -14.27 -7.86
CA ARG A 82 -6.52 -14.56 -8.99
C ARG A 82 -7.42 -13.38 -9.37
N LYS A 83 -8.03 -12.70 -8.39
CA LYS A 83 -8.90 -11.53 -8.65
C LYS A 83 -8.12 -10.38 -9.29
N LEU A 84 -6.91 -10.14 -8.83
CA LEU A 84 -6.03 -9.08 -9.33
C LEU A 84 -5.40 -9.45 -10.67
N GLY A 85 -5.33 -10.74 -11.03
CA GLY A 85 -4.69 -11.19 -12.26
C GLY A 85 -3.16 -11.12 -12.21
N ILE A 86 -2.57 -11.21 -11.02
CA ILE A 86 -1.12 -11.10 -10.82
C ILE A 86 -0.59 -12.23 -9.94
N THR A 87 0.67 -12.61 -10.13
CA THR A 87 1.35 -13.62 -9.30
C THR A 87 2.47 -13.03 -8.43
N ARG A 88 2.86 -11.78 -8.69
CA ARG A 88 3.94 -11.07 -7.99
C ARG A 88 3.59 -10.91 -6.50
N ARG A 89 4.49 -11.37 -5.63
CA ARG A 89 4.32 -11.37 -4.17
C ARG A 89 4.92 -10.16 -3.47
N ASP A 90 5.91 -9.50 -4.05
CA ASP A 90 6.49 -8.31 -3.46
C ASP A 90 5.61 -7.06 -3.69
N PHE A 91 6.17 -5.90 -3.40
CA PHE A 91 5.55 -4.59 -3.59
C PHE A 91 6.28 -3.77 -4.66
N GLY A 92 7.05 -4.40 -5.55
CA GLY A 92 7.56 -3.79 -6.78
C GLY A 92 8.78 -2.89 -6.66
N ILE A 93 9.47 -2.85 -5.51
CA ILE A 93 10.76 -2.16 -5.43
C ILE A 93 11.76 -2.83 -6.38
N GLY A 94 12.33 -2.04 -7.29
CA GLY A 94 13.34 -2.49 -8.25
C GLY A 94 12.76 -3.03 -9.56
N MET A 95 11.45 -2.91 -9.78
CA MET A 95 10.86 -3.21 -11.08
C MET A 95 11.44 -2.32 -12.19
N THR A 96 11.73 -2.93 -13.32
CA THR A 96 12.07 -2.27 -14.58
C THR A 96 10.83 -1.62 -15.20
N SER A 97 11.03 -0.67 -16.13
CA SER A 97 9.93 -0.04 -16.86
C SER A 97 9.04 -1.06 -17.60
N ALA A 98 9.63 -2.14 -18.14
CA ALA A 98 8.89 -3.19 -18.82
C ALA A 98 7.98 -3.97 -17.85
N GLU A 99 8.49 -4.34 -16.67
CA GLU A 99 7.69 -5.00 -15.64
C GLU A 99 6.56 -4.09 -15.12
N VAL A 100 6.81 -2.78 -15.01
CA VAL A 100 5.77 -1.80 -14.64
C VAL A 100 4.67 -1.76 -15.71
N THR A 101 5.04 -1.72 -16.99
CA THR A 101 4.08 -1.79 -18.10
C THR A 101 3.26 -3.08 -18.06
N GLU A 102 3.93 -4.22 -17.87
CA GLU A 102 3.28 -5.53 -17.81
C GLU A 102 2.26 -5.60 -16.68
N LEU A 103 2.69 -5.27 -15.44
CA LEU A 103 1.80 -5.27 -14.29
C LEU A 103 0.62 -4.31 -14.49
N SER A 104 0.89 -3.11 -14.99
CA SER A 104 -0.14 -2.10 -15.26
C SER A 104 -1.14 -2.56 -16.31
N GLY A 105 -0.74 -3.39 -17.27
CA GLY A 105 -1.62 -3.95 -18.29
C GLY A 105 -2.43 -5.17 -17.81
N GLN A 106 -1.85 -5.98 -16.93
CA GLN A 106 -2.47 -7.22 -16.43
C GLN A 106 -3.45 -6.98 -15.27
N ILE A 107 -3.11 -6.09 -14.34
CA ILE A 107 -3.83 -5.99 -13.06
C ILE A 107 -5.28 -5.54 -13.25
N ASP A 108 -6.26 -6.17 -12.58
CA ASP A 108 -7.65 -5.74 -12.64
C ASP A 108 -7.91 -4.49 -11.76
N PRO A 109 -8.33 -3.33 -12.31
CA PRO A 109 -8.46 -2.10 -11.54
C PRO A 109 -9.60 -2.13 -10.50
N ALA A 110 -10.69 -2.85 -10.77
CA ALA A 110 -11.80 -2.98 -9.84
C ALA A 110 -11.39 -3.85 -8.64
N ALA A 111 -10.74 -4.98 -8.89
CA ALA A 111 -10.17 -5.83 -7.85
C ALA A 111 -9.07 -5.09 -7.07
N LEU A 112 -8.27 -4.26 -7.74
CA LEU A 112 -7.22 -3.47 -7.09
C LEU A 112 -7.78 -2.45 -6.10
N ARG A 113 -8.85 -1.74 -6.46
CA ARG A 113 -9.56 -0.83 -5.54
C ARG A 113 -10.08 -1.58 -4.33
N ALA A 114 -10.76 -2.71 -4.56
CA ALA A 114 -11.29 -3.54 -3.48
C ALA A 114 -10.18 -4.10 -2.57
N TYR A 115 -9.03 -4.48 -3.15
CA TYR A 115 -7.87 -4.96 -2.42
C TYR A 115 -7.27 -3.84 -1.55
N ARG A 116 -7.10 -2.64 -2.11
CA ARG A 116 -6.63 -1.46 -1.37
C ARG A 116 -7.54 -1.16 -0.17
N ASP A 117 -8.85 -1.21 -0.35
CA ASP A 117 -9.81 -0.99 0.73
C ASP A 117 -9.73 -2.10 1.79
N ALA A 118 -9.62 -3.36 1.38
CA ALA A 118 -9.47 -4.49 2.30
C ALA A 118 -8.20 -4.40 3.17
N VAL A 119 -7.08 -3.97 2.57
CA VAL A 119 -5.83 -3.70 3.29
C VAL A 119 -6.01 -2.55 4.28
N GLY A 120 -6.62 -1.44 3.84
CA GLY A 120 -6.86 -0.28 4.71
C GLY A 120 -7.76 -0.62 5.91
N LEU A 121 -8.85 -1.36 5.71
CA LEU A 121 -9.71 -1.84 6.80
C LEU A 121 -8.94 -2.74 7.76
N ARG A 122 -8.13 -3.67 7.22
CA ARG A 122 -7.29 -4.55 8.04
C ARG A 122 -6.26 -3.77 8.88
N THR A 123 -5.64 -2.73 8.32
CA THR A 123 -4.74 -1.84 9.06
C THR A 123 -5.47 -1.18 10.24
N ARG A 124 -6.70 -0.71 10.02
CA ARG A 124 -7.52 -0.09 11.08
C ARG A 124 -7.90 -1.09 12.17
N ASP A 125 -8.22 -2.33 11.81
CA ASP A 125 -8.50 -3.40 12.77
C ASP A 125 -7.26 -3.71 13.64
N VAL A 126 -6.09 -3.81 13.00
CA VAL A 126 -4.81 -4.01 13.70
C VAL A 126 -4.60 -2.90 14.72
N VAL A 127 -4.67 -1.64 14.28
CA VAL A 127 -4.37 -0.47 15.14
C VAL A 127 -5.43 -0.26 16.22
N SER A 128 -6.69 -0.60 15.94
CA SER A 128 -7.76 -0.57 16.96
C SER A 128 -7.48 -1.55 18.11
N SER A 129 -6.77 -2.65 17.84
CA SER A 129 -6.38 -3.64 18.85
C SER A 129 -5.03 -3.37 19.54
N PHE A 130 -4.30 -2.31 19.15
CA PHE A 130 -2.96 -2.05 19.69
C PHE A 130 -2.96 -1.65 21.16
N GLY A 131 -2.21 -2.37 21.98
CA GLY A 131 -1.88 -1.96 23.33
C GLY A 131 -0.62 -1.10 23.40
N ASP A 132 -0.30 -0.62 24.60
CA ASP A 132 0.93 0.13 24.90
C ASP A 132 2.21 -0.57 24.40
N ALA A 133 2.26 -1.89 24.55
CA ALA A 133 3.39 -2.71 24.12
C ALA A 133 3.58 -2.71 22.60
N ASP A 134 2.51 -2.57 21.82
CA ASP A 134 2.61 -2.49 20.36
C ASP A 134 3.15 -1.13 19.91
N TRP A 135 2.70 -0.05 20.54
CA TRP A 135 3.19 1.30 20.25
C TRP A 135 4.67 1.49 20.59
N LYS A 136 5.13 0.87 21.68
CA LYS A 136 6.52 0.97 22.19
C LYS A 136 7.42 -0.16 21.69
N GLY A 137 6.85 -1.20 21.10
CA GLY A 137 7.56 -2.40 20.68
C GLY A 137 8.37 -2.23 19.41
N THR A 138 9.16 -3.26 19.09
CA THR A 138 9.97 -3.34 17.88
C THR A 138 9.52 -4.49 16.97
N ILE A 139 9.94 -4.45 15.71
CA ILE A 139 9.72 -5.53 14.75
C ILE A 139 10.59 -6.72 15.15
N GLY A 140 9.94 -7.84 15.47
CA GLY A 140 10.61 -9.08 15.82
C GLY A 140 11.18 -9.81 14.60
N GLU A 141 12.31 -10.50 14.77
CA GLU A 141 12.99 -11.23 13.70
C GLU A 141 12.11 -12.28 13.03
N ALA A 142 11.28 -13.00 13.81
CA ALA A 142 10.36 -13.99 13.26
C ALA A 142 9.36 -13.40 12.25
N ASN A 143 8.91 -12.16 12.46
CA ASN A 143 8.02 -11.47 11.54
C ASN A 143 8.76 -11.08 10.24
N VAL A 144 10.02 -10.64 10.36
CA VAL A 144 10.87 -10.33 9.21
C VAL A 144 11.13 -11.58 8.37
N GLN A 145 11.49 -12.69 9.03
CA GLN A 145 11.72 -13.98 8.37
C GLN A 145 10.46 -14.47 7.65
N ARG A 146 9.27 -14.30 8.25
CA ARG A 146 8.00 -14.63 7.60
C ARG A 146 7.76 -13.79 6.36
N ALA A 147 7.91 -12.47 6.44
CA ALA A 147 7.75 -11.60 5.28
C ALA A 147 8.72 -11.93 4.14
N ALA A 148 9.96 -12.31 4.47
CA ALA A 148 10.94 -12.79 3.52
C ALA A 148 10.53 -14.13 2.88
N ALA A 149 10.10 -15.11 3.69
CA ALA A 149 9.67 -16.43 3.23
C ALA A 149 8.42 -16.36 2.33
N ASP A 150 7.51 -15.42 2.61
CA ASP A 150 6.32 -15.16 1.79
C ASP A 150 6.66 -14.43 0.47
N GLY A 151 7.94 -14.12 0.22
CA GLY A 151 8.40 -13.40 -0.97
C GLY A 151 8.10 -11.90 -0.94
N GLY A 152 7.68 -11.34 0.20
CA GLY A 152 7.26 -9.93 0.31
C GLY A 152 8.37 -8.92 0.01
N PHE A 153 9.63 -9.30 0.14
CA PHE A 153 10.77 -8.41 -0.12
C PHE A 153 11.38 -8.52 -1.52
N GLY A 154 10.94 -9.52 -2.31
CA GLY A 154 11.41 -9.73 -3.68
C GLY A 154 12.93 -9.68 -3.83
N ALA A 155 13.40 -8.95 -4.84
CA ALA A 155 14.83 -8.80 -5.15
C ALA A 155 15.64 -8.10 -4.05
N ARG A 156 15.00 -7.47 -3.05
CA ARG A 156 15.67 -6.77 -1.94
C ARG A 156 15.59 -7.52 -0.61
N VAL A 157 15.36 -8.83 -0.64
CA VAL A 157 15.20 -9.66 0.57
C VAL A 157 16.32 -9.48 1.60
N GLU A 158 17.58 -9.45 1.19
CA GLU A 158 18.71 -9.29 2.13
C GLU A 158 18.69 -7.90 2.79
N ALA A 159 18.62 -6.83 1.98
CA ALA A 159 18.65 -5.46 2.44
C ALA A 159 17.44 -5.12 3.33
N LEU A 160 16.24 -5.57 2.95
CA LEU A 160 15.02 -5.32 3.72
C LEU A 160 14.97 -6.16 5.00
N SER A 161 15.45 -7.42 4.97
CA SER A 161 15.50 -8.26 6.18
C SER A 161 16.42 -7.63 7.23
N LYS A 162 17.61 -7.17 6.82
CA LYS A 162 18.54 -6.45 7.70
C LYS A 162 17.96 -5.10 8.15
N GLY A 163 17.21 -4.45 7.26
CA GLY A 163 16.67 -3.11 7.49
C GLY A 163 15.56 -3.07 8.53
N PHE A 164 14.67 -4.07 8.58
CA PHE A 164 13.46 -4.01 9.41
C PHE A 164 13.61 -4.57 10.82
N GLY A 165 14.49 -5.55 11.05
CA GLY A 165 14.68 -6.15 12.37
C GLY A 165 15.00 -5.12 13.45
N GLY A 166 14.29 -5.16 14.57
CA GLY A 166 14.51 -4.26 15.71
C GLY A 166 14.03 -2.81 15.51
N ARG A 167 13.48 -2.44 14.34
CA ARG A 167 12.89 -1.11 14.16
C ARG A 167 11.67 -0.91 15.07
N PRO A 168 11.40 0.31 15.57
CA PRO A 168 10.16 0.58 16.30
C PRO A 168 8.94 0.31 15.43
N LYS A 169 7.95 -0.43 15.96
CA LYS A 169 6.69 -0.75 15.26
C LYS A 169 5.97 0.52 14.82
N GLY A 170 5.84 1.49 15.72
CA GLY A 170 5.18 2.77 15.42
C GLY A 170 5.85 3.55 14.28
N ALA A 171 7.18 3.50 14.18
CA ALA A 171 7.91 4.16 13.10
C ALA A 171 7.65 3.48 11.73
N VAL A 172 7.62 2.14 11.69
CA VAL A 172 7.27 1.39 10.46
C VAL A 172 5.81 1.62 10.08
N LEU A 173 4.91 1.57 11.07
CA LEU A 173 3.48 1.77 10.88
C LEU A 173 3.17 3.14 10.25
N SER A 174 3.59 4.24 10.90
CA SER A 174 3.36 5.59 10.37
C SER A 174 4.14 5.88 9.09
N GLY A 175 5.35 5.33 8.97
CA GLY A 175 6.17 5.49 7.77
C GLY A 175 5.51 4.90 6.53
N ILE A 176 4.89 3.72 6.64
CA ILE A 176 4.27 3.04 5.50
C ILE A 176 2.80 3.44 5.31
N ALA A 177 1.98 3.32 6.35
CA ALA A 177 0.54 3.52 6.22
C ALA A 177 0.12 4.99 6.08
N LEU A 178 1.02 5.93 6.42
CA LEU A 178 0.75 7.38 6.32
C LEU A 178 1.69 8.07 5.33
N MET A 179 2.99 8.14 5.64
CA MET A 179 3.93 8.99 4.89
C MET A 179 4.21 8.48 3.47
N HIS A 180 4.51 7.19 3.33
CA HIS A 180 4.71 6.54 2.04
C HIS A 180 3.46 6.63 1.16
N SER A 181 2.29 6.31 1.73
CA SER A 181 1.00 6.46 1.04
C SER A 181 0.78 7.89 0.55
N ALA A 182 0.93 8.90 1.42
CA ALA A 182 0.76 10.30 1.05
C ALA A 182 1.74 10.75 -0.06
N GLY A 183 3.01 10.31 0.01
CA GLY A 183 4.00 10.59 -1.03
C GLY A 183 3.56 10.10 -2.41
N HIS A 184 3.12 8.85 -2.51
CA HIS A 184 2.64 8.29 -3.78
C HIS A 184 1.29 8.86 -4.23
N MET A 185 0.46 9.39 -3.32
CA MET A 185 -0.72 10.16 -3.73
C MET A 185 -0.31 11.45 -4.46
N GLY A 186 0.77 12.10 -4.03
CA GLY A 186 1.36 13.25 -4.72
C GLY A 186 1.91 12.91 -6.11
N GLU A 187 2.58 11.76 -6.23
CA GLU A 187 2.99 11.22 -7.54
C GLU A 187 1.77 10.97 -8.44
N GLY A 188 0.72 10.34 -7.89
CA GLY A 188 -0.52 10.07 -8.61
C GLY A 188 -1.20 11.35 -9.12
N ALA A 189 -1.25 12.41 -8.32
CA ALA A 189 -1.77 13.71 -8.76
C ALA A 189 -0.95 14.29 -9.93
N THR A 190 0.36 14.10 -9.91
CA THR A 190 1.25 14.52 -11.01
C THR A 190 0.98 13.69 -12.28
N VAL A 191 0.83 12.37 -12.15
CA VAL A 191 0.49 11.47 -13.26
C VAL A 191 -0.85 11.85 -13.88
N ARG A 192 -1.87 12.17 -13.08
CA ARG A 192 -3.18 12.64 -13.60
C ARG A 192 -3.05 13.93 -14.40
N THR A 193 -2.25 14.88 -13.90
CA THR A 193 -2.00 16.15 -14.58
C THR A 193 -1.30 15.91 -15.91
N ALA A 194 -0.26 15.07 -15.93
CA ALA A 194 0.47 14.71 -17.15
C ALA A 194 -0.41 13.94 -18.16
N GLY A 195 -1.36 13.13 -17.69
CA GLY A 195 -2.31 12.40 -18.53
C GLY A 195 -3.54 13.21 -18.97
N GLY A 196 -3.77 14.40 -18.40
CA GLY A 196 -4.97 15.21 -18.68
C GLY A 196 -6.27 14.68 -18.06
N PHE A 197 -6.19 13.96 -16.92
CA PHE A 197 -7.35 13.26 -16.32
C PHE A 197 -8.14 14.08 -15.27
N GLY A 198 -7.84 15.38 -15.13
CA GLY A 198 -8.38 16.23 -14.05
C GLY A 198 -8.03 15.70 -12.66
N THR A 199 -8.60 16.26 -11.58
CA THR A 199 -8.49 15.72 -10.21
C THR A 199 -9.74 14.92 -9.85
N GLY A 200 -9.61 13.91 -9.00
CA GLY A 200 -10.77 13.26 -8.37
C GLY A 200 -11.43 14.21 -7.36
N ILE A 201 -12.75 14.10 -7.22
CA ILE A 201 -13.55 14.69 -6.14
C ILE A 201 -14.71 13.74 -5.86
#